data_AF-A0A815P2U1-F1
#
_entry.id   AF-A0A815P2U1-F1
#
_cell.length_a   1.000
_cell.length_b   1.000
_cell.length_c   1.000
_cell.angle_alpha   90.00
_cell.angle_beta   90.00
_cell.angle_gamma   90.00
#
_symmetry.space_group_name_H-M   'P 1'
#
loop_
_entity.id
_entity.type
_entity.pdbx_description
1 polymer ?
#
loop_
_entity_poly.entity_id
_entity_poly.type
_entity_poly.pdbx_seq_one_letter_code
_entity_poly.pdbx_strand_id
1 'polypeptide(L)'
;MDRLRHVYKSVAYGLQSHKNPSSTEIILVIWVITLVCEELRQLFVIRASSARNAVAIYFKSYWNKLDVVTIILFFVGIVLRYISISECFYAARIVLSFDLSIWFICTLGMFTTVKLLGPKLVIIDKMVHDLKFFMLMSFVFILAFGVSFYSLVFGVQQFIWHLSQALETFEENFKANELSLDDKSITKIETTEDAYGDEVYYNYLKQERKLLDEPDLDEERVQSLQENILNRIRRLENHKRLISNQQAITCDYLEHLIDDSKTNNGKRIKLS
;
A
#
# COMPACT_ATOMS: atom_id res chain seq x y z
N MET A 1 -0.61 23.61 19.31
CA MET A 1 -0.26 22.32 18.69
C MET A 1 0.76 21.52 19.51
N ASP A 2 1.56 22.15 20.38
CA ASP A 2 2.64 21.48 21.11
C ASP A 2 2.18 20.53 22.23
N ARG A 3 1.02 20.78 22.86
CA ARG A 3 0.45 19.84 23.85
C ARG A 3 0.01 18.52 23.23
N LEU A 4 -0.50 18.53 21.99
CA LEU A 4 -0.89 17.30 21.28
C LEU A 4 0.34 16.47 20.86
N ARG A 5 1.42 17.14 20.47
CA ARG A 5 2.70 16.47 20.17
C ARG A 5 3.29 15.77 21.40
N HIS A 6 3.14 16.37 22.58
CA HIS A 6 3.60 15.79 23.84
C HIS A 6 2.77 14.58 24.28
N VAL A 7 1.45 14.64 24.09
CA VAL A 7 0.54 13.51 24.34
C VAL A 7 0.83 12.36 23.38
N TYR A 8 1.00 12.64 22.09
CA TYR A 8 1.31 11.63 21.08
C TYR A 8 2.66 10.95 21.35
N LYS A 9 3.71 11.73 21.66
CA LYS A 9 5.00 11.18 22.08
C LYS A 9 4.87 10.35 23.36
N SER A 10 4.12 10.81 24.36
CA SER A 10 3.98 10.09 25.63
C SER A 10 3.23 8.77 25.48
N VAL A 11 2.23 8.69 24.59
CA VAL A 11 1.55 7.45 24.23
C VAL A 11 2.46 6.52 23.43
N ALA A 12 3.18 7.06 22.43
CA ALA A 12 4.12 6.28 21.61
C ALA A 12 5.29 5.70 22.43
N TYR A 13 5.88 6.49 23.33
CA TYR A 13 6.95 6.04 24.23
C TYR A 13 6.44 5.14 25.36
N GLY A 14 5.19 5.32 25.81
CA GLY A 14 4.55 4.43 26.79
C GLY A 14 4.42 2.99 26.29
N LEU A 15 4.30 2.80 24.97
CA LEU A 15 4.30 1.49 24.31
C LEU A 15 5.70 0.89 24.09
N GLN A 16 6.77 1.64 24.35
CA GLN A 16 8.17 1.20 24.15
C GLN A 16 8.89 0.80 25.45
N SER A 17 8.30 1.03 26.63
CA SER A 17 9.02 0.87 27.90
C SER A 17 8.95 -0.56 28.48
N HIS A 18 10.14 -1.08 28.78
CA HIS A 18 10.45 -2.36 29.40
C HIS A 18 9.73 -2.59 30.74
N LYS A 19 9.21 -3.82 30.92
CA LYS A 19 8.83 -4.55 32.15
C LYS A 19 7.84 -3.91 33.14
N ASN A 20 7.72 -2.59 33.24
CA ASN A 20 6.83 -1.91 34.19
C ASN A 20 5.74 -1.13 33.45
N PRO A 21 4.47 -1.19 33.91
CA PRO A 21 3.39 -0.45 33.28
C PRO A 21 3.63 1.05 33.42
N SER A 22 3.51 1.77 32.31
CA SER A 22 3.61 3.24 32.31
C SER A 22 2.41 3.83 33.05
N SER A 23 2.56 4.98 33.72
CA SER A 23 1.43 5.66 34.38
C SER A 23 0.27 5.93 33.42
N THR A 24 0.55 6.18 32.15
CA THR A 24 -0.45 6.35 31.09
C THR A 24 -1.25 5.08 30.84
N GLU A 25 -0.60 3.91 30.88
CA GLU A 25 -1.26 2.62 30.69
C GLU A 25 -2.18 2.28 31.86
N ILE A 26 -1.76 2.59 33.09
CA ILE A 26 -2.60 2.39 34.28
C ILE A 26 -3.88 3.25 34.16
N ILE A 27 -3.74 4.50 33.72
CA ILE A 27 -4.89 5.40 33.48
C ILE A 27 -5.82 4.82 32.40
N LEU A 28 -5.27 4.30 31.30
CA LEU A 28 -6.05 3.66 30.24
C LEU A 28 -6.82 2.44 30.75
N VAL A 29 -6.18 1.59 31.55
CA VAL A 29 -6.85 0.41 32.15
C VAL A 29 -8.00 0.83 33.06
N ILE A 30 -7.79 1.82 33.94
CA ILE A 30 -8.85 2.36 34.81
C ILE A 30 -10.02 2.92 33.98
N TRP A 31 -9.69 3.60 32.90
CA TRP A 31 -10.69 4.18 32.02
C TRP A 31 -11.51 3.10 31.28
N VAL A 32 -10.87 2.05 30.76
CA VAL A 32 -11.59 0.93 30.15
C VAL A 32 -12.44 0.18 31.17
N ILE A 33 -11.97 0.00 32.41
CA ILE A 33 -12.79 -0.58 33.49
C ILE A 33 -14.06 0.26 33.72
N THR A 34 -13.96 1.59 33.66
CA THR A 34 -15.12 2.48 33.78
C THR A 34 -16.12 2.27 32.64
N LEU A 35 -15.64 2.05 31.41
CA LEU A 35 -16.48 1.73 30.26
C LEU A 35 -17.16 0.36 30.40
N VAL A 36 -16.43 -0.66 30.87
CA VAL A 36 -17.01 -1.99 31.15
C VAL A 36 -18.16 -1.89 32.16
N CYS A 37 -17.99 -1.10 33.23
CA CYS A 37 -19.06 -0.84 34.19
C CYS A 37 -20.28 -0.17 33.55
N GLU A 38 -20.07 0.77 32.62
CA GLU A 38 -21.16 1.43 31.91
C GLU A 38 -21.92 0.48 30.97
N GLU A 39 -21.21 -0.40 30.25
CA GLU A 39 -21.84 -1.42 29.41
C GLU A 39 -22.62 -2.46 30.24
N LEU A 40 -22.09 -2.86 31.40
CA LEU A 40 -22.82 -3.70 32.35
C LEU A 40 -24.08 -2.98 32.86
N ARG A 41 -23.99 -1.69 33.19
CA ARG A 41 -25.14 -0.89 33.61
C ARG A 41 -26.21 -0.85 32.51
N GLN A 42 -25.82 -0.65 31.25
CA GLN A 42 -26.76 -0.69 30.12
C GLN A 42 -27.46 -2.04 30.00
N LEU A 43 -26.74 -3.16 30.14
CA LEU A 43 -27.32 -4.51 30.13
C LEU A 43 -28.35 -4.72 31.25
N PHE A 44 -28.10 -4.19 32.46
CA PHE A 44 -29.05 -4.29 33.57
C PHE A 44 -30.29 -3.40 33.42
N VAL A 45 -30.15 -2.26 32.75
CA VAL A 45 -31.27 -1.32 32.51
C VAL A 45 -32.24 -1.86 31.45
N ILE A 46 -31.80 -2.76 30.57
CA ILE A 46 -32.68 -3.38 29.57
C ILE A 46 -33.76 -4.20 30.28
N ARG A 47 -35.00 -3.72 30.18
CA ARG A 47 -36.17 -4.35 30.79
C ARG A 47 -36.61 -5.57 29.97
N ALA A 48 -35.99 -6.71 30.22
CA ALA A 48 -36.34 -8.00 29.60
C ALA A 48 -36.86 -9.01 30.64
N SER A 49 -37.67 -9.96 30.19
CA SER A 49 -38.22 -11.04 31.03
C SER A 49 -37.17 -12.07 31.49
N SER A 50 -36.01 -12.10 30.84
CA SER A 50 -34.90 -13.00 31.15
C SER A 50 -33.58 -12.37 30.69
N ALA A 51 -32.49 -12.65 31.42
CA ALA A 51 -31.15 -12.14 31.10
C ALA A 51 -30.69 -12.50 29.69
N ARG A 52 -31.06 -13.69 29.18
CA ARG A 52 -30.75 -14.11 27.80
C ARG A 52 -31.41 -13.20 26.76
N ASN A 53 -32.64 -12.79 27.02
CA ASN A 53 -33.37 -11.89 26.12
C ASN A 53 -32.81 -10.45 26.20
N ALA A 54 -32.37 -10.00 27.38
CA ALA A 54 -31.70 -8.71 27.51
C ALA A 54 -30.42 -8.64 26.66
N VAL A 55 -29.60 -9.69 26.73
CA VAL A 55 -28.36 -9.81 25.95
C VAL A 55 -28.65 -9.87 24.44
N ALA A 56 -29.66 -10.65 24.03
CA ALA A 56 -30.06 -10.73 22.62
C ALA A 56 -30.55 -9.38 22.05
N ILE A 57 -31.30 -8.61 22.86
CA ILE A 57 -31.75 -7.26 22.50
C ILE A 57 -30.57 -6.30 22.41
N TYR A 58 -29.64 -6.36 23.37
CA TYR A 58 -28.44 -5.53 23.40
C TYR A 58 -27.58 -5.74 22.13
N PHE A 59 -27.33 -7.01 21.75
CA PHE A 59 -26.58 -7.34 20.53
C PHE A 59 -27.35 -7.11 19.23
N LYS A 60 -28.53 -6.47 19.23
CA LYS A 60 -29.18 -6.06 17.99
C LYS A 60 -28.57 -4.77 17.41
N SER A 61 -28.05 -3.89 18.27
CA SER A 61 -27.43 -2.62 17.88
C SER A 61 -26.03 -2.86 17.32
N TYR A 62 -25.71 -2.26 16.16
CA TYR A 62 -24.37 -2.32 15.57
C TYR A 62 -23.33 -1.63 16.46
N TRP A 63 -23.69 -0.50 17.06
CA TRP A 63 -22.83 0.27 17.96
C TRP A 63 -22.44 -0.54 19.21
N ASN A 64 -23.42 -1.18 19.86
CA ASN A 64 -23.18 -2.00 21.04
C ASN A 64 -22.29 -3.22 20.73
N LYS A 65 -22.40 -3.80 19.53
CA LYS A 65 -21.48 -4.86 19.08
C LYS A 65 -20.06 -4.34 18.96
N LEU A 66 -19.87 -3.17 18.34
CA LEU A 66 -18.54 -2.56 18.19
C LEU A 66 -17.92 -2.23 19.55
N ASP A 67 -18.70 -1.71 20.49
CA ASP A 67 -18.21 -1.40 21.84
C ASP A 67 -17.75 -2.66 22.58
N VAL A 68 -18.52 -3.76 22.51
CA VAL A 68 -18.11 -5.06 23.07
C VAL A 68 -16.86 -5.61 22.39
N VAL A 69 -16.77 -5.52 21.05
CA VAL A 69 -15.58 -5.98 20.30
C VAL A 69 -14.34 -5.21 20.74
N THR A 70 -14.46 -3.89 20.91
CA THR A 70 -13.35 -3.04 21.36
C THR A 70 -12.91 -3.41 22.78
N ILE A 71 -13.85 -3.62 23.70
CA ILE A 71 -13.53 -4.08 25.06
C ILE A 71 -12.79 -5.43 25.03
N ILE A 72 -13.25 -6.39 24.23
CA ILE A 72 -12.60 -7.70 24.10
C ILE A 72 -11.19 -7.55 23.50
N LEU A 73 -11.05 -6.74 22.45
CA LEU A 73 -9.77 -6.52 21.77
C LEU A 73 -8.74 -5.86 22.70
N PHE A 74 -9.17 -4.92 23.55
CA PHE A 74 -8.35 -4.34 24.60
C PHE A 74 -7.83 -5.40 25.58
N PHE A 75 -8.69 -6.27 26.10
CA PHE A 75 -8.27 -7.34 27.00
C PHE A 75 -7.32 -8.32 26.32
N VAL A 76 -7.57 -8.68 25.06
CA VAL A 76 -6.65 -9.49 24.25
C VAL A 76 -5.29 -8.81 24.13
N GLY A 77 -5.25 -7.51 23.80
CA GLY A 77 -4.01 -6.73 23.72
C GLY A 77 -3.24 -6.69 25.04
N ILE A 78 -3.94 -6.55 26.17
CA ILE A 78 -3.34 -6.60 27.51
C ILE A 78 -2.82 -8.01 27.84
N VAL A 79 -3.58 -9.07 27.56
CA VAL A 79 -3.13 -10.45 27.78
C VAL A 79 -1.88 -10.76 26.95
N LEU A 80 -1.87 -10.38 25.66
CA LEU A 80 -0.70 -10.52 24.80
C LEU A 80 0.51 -9.73 25.33
N ARG A 81 0.28 -8.61 26.02
CA ARG A 81 1.34 -7.82 26.65
C ARG A 81 1.93 -8.49 27.90
N TYR A 82 1.12 -9.20 28.69
CA TYR A 82 1.59 -9.92 29.88
C TYR A 82 2.24 -11.28 29.54
N ILE A 83 1.93 -11.85 28.37
CA ILE A 83 2.60 -13.05 27.85
C ILE A 83 4.07 -12.69 27.55
N SER A 84 4.98 -13.23 28.34
CA SER A 84 6.43 -12.93 28.33
C SER A 84 7.19 -13.62 27.18
N ILE A 85 6.64 -13.58 25.97
CA ILE A 85 7.25 -14.09 24.74
C ILE A 85 7.63 -12.88 23.89
N SER A 86 8.89 -12.79 23.46
CA SER A 86 9.43 -11.64 22.71
C SER A 86 8.61 -11.26 21.48
N GLU A 87 8.12 -12.24 20.75
CA GLU A 87 7.28 -12.06 19.55
C GLU A 87 5.87 -11.54 19.87
N CYS A 88 5.33 -11.88 21.05
CA CYS A 88 4.00 -11.46 21.47
C CYS A 88 3.95 -9.97 21.80
N PHE A 89 5.08 -9.35 22.17
CA PHE A 89 5.12 -7.92 22.48
C PHE A 89 4.89 -7.05 21.22
N TYR A 90 5.44 -7.45 20.08
CA TYR A 90 5.21 -6.75 18.81
C TYR A 90 3.75 -6.89 18.36
N ALA A 91 3.20 -8.11 18.44
CA ALA A 91 1.79 -8.37 18.16
C ALA A 91 0.85 -7.58 19.09
N ALA A 92 1.15 -7.49 20.39
CA ALA A 92 0.39 -6.69 21.35
C ALA A 92 0.31 -5.21 20.95
N ARG A 93 1.43 -4.63 20.49
CA ARG A 93 1.47 -3.23 20.02
C ARG A 93 0.61 -3.00 18.79
N ILE A 94 0.62 -3.93 17.84
CA ILE A 94 -0.23 -3.84 16.65
C ILE A 94 -1.70 -3.92 17.03
N VAL A 95 -2.06 -4.92 17.85
CA VAL A 95 -3.44 -5.12 18.30
C VAL A 95 -3.96 -3.91 19.08
N LEU A 96 -3.17 -3.37 20.02
CA LEU A 96 -3.53 -2.17 20.77
C LEU A 96 -3.63 -0.92 19.88
N SER A 97 -2.86 -0.84 18.79
CA SER A 97 -2.97 0.25 17.82
C SER A 97 -4.30 0.20 17.07
N PHE A 98 -4.71 -0.99 16.60
CA PHE A 98 -6.00 -1.17 15.95
C PHE A 98 -7.16 -0.93 16.92
N ASP A 99 -7.01 -1.38 18.17
CA ASP A 99 -7.98 -1.14 19.24
C ASP A 99 -8.24 0.36 19.43
N LEU A 100 -7.17 1.17 19.50
CA LEU A 100 -7.30 2.64 19.58
C LEU A 100 -8.03 3.23 18.37
N SER A 101 -7.75 2.75 17.15
CA SER A 101 -8.44 3.21 15.94
C SER A 101 -9.94 2.91 15.99
N ILE A 102 -10.32 1.70 16.41
CA ILE A 102 -11.73 1.32 16.57
C ILE A 102 -12.39 2.16 17.67
N TRP A 103 -11.69 2.41 18.77
CA TRP A 103 -12.17 3.22 19.88
C TRP A 103 -12.56 4.65 19.44
N PHE A 104 -11.80 5.26 18.52
CA PHE A 104 -12.17 6.54 17.92
C PHE A 104 -13.46 6.46 17.08
N ILE A 105 -13.64 5.39 16.31
CA ILE A 105 -14.86 5.17 15.51
C ILE A 105 -16.08 5.00 16.44
N CYS A 106 -15.95 4.22 17.52
CA CYS A 106 -16.98 4.08 18.54
C CYS A 106 -17.35 5.43 19.18
N THR A 107 -16.34 6.24 19.50
CA THR A 107 -16.55 7.58 20.07
C THR A 107 -17.33 8.49 19.11
N LEU A 108 -17.09 8.40 17.79
CA LEU A 108 -17.91 9.08 16.78
C LEU A 108 -19.37 8.61 16.83
N GLY A 109 -19.61 7.33 17.09
CA GLY A 109 -20.92 6.76 17.35
C GLY A 109 -21.66 7.44 18.49
N MET A 110 -21.00 7.61 19.64
CA MET A 110 -21.57 8.34 20.78
C MET A 110 -21.89 9.81 20.43
N PHE A 111 -21.03 10.46 19.62
CA PHE A 111 -21.29 11.83 19.16
C PHE A 111 -22.53 11.97 18.26
N THR A 112 -23.05 10.88 17.68
CA THR A 112 -24.31 10.92 16.93
C THR A 112 -25.51 11.32 17.80
N THR A 113 -25.42 11.10 19.12
CA THR A 113 -26.48 11.49 20.07
C THR A 113 -26.42 12.96 20.46
N VAL A 114 -25.33 13.67 20.13
CA VAL A 114 -25.16 15.09 20.44
C VAL A 114 -25.98 15.95 19.47
N LYS A 115 -26.87 16.78 20.00
CA LYS A 115 -27.87 17.56 19.23
C LYS A 115 -27.31 18.37 18.04
N LEU A 116 -26.07 18.84 18.13
CA LEU A 116 -25.42 19.67 17.10
C LEU A 116 -24.66 18.86 16.04
N LEU A 117 -24.08 17.71 16.43
CA LEU A 117 -23.22 16.90 15.57
C LEU A 117 -23.94 15.66 15.01
N GLY A 118 -25.00 15.20 15.67
CA GLY A 118 -25.80 14.05 15.27
C GLY A 118 -26.32 14.11 13.85
N PRO A 119 -27.08 15.17 13.47
CA PRO A 119 -27.61 15.30 12.12
C PRO A 119 -26.50 15.29 11.05
N LYS A 120 -25.34 15.89 11.34
CA LYS A 120 -24.19 15.91 10.43
C LYS A 120 -23.57 14.53 10.25
N LEU A 121 -23.35 13.79 11.34
CA LEU A 121 -22.79 12.44 11.31
C LEU A 121 -23.72 11.45 10.60
N VAL A 122 -25.04 11.55 10.81
CA VAL A 122 -26.03 10.71 10.11
C VAL A 122 -26.07 11.01 8.62
N ILE A 123 -25.89 12.27 8.21
CA ILE A 123 -25.77 12.62 6.79
C ILE A 123 -24.49 12.00 6.21
N ILE A 124 -23.35 12.11 6.91
CA ILE A 124 -22.08 11.51 6.47
C ILE A 124 -22.22 9.99 6.32
N ASP A 125 -22.83 9.30 7.28
CA ASP A 125 -23.03 7.84 7.22
C ASP A 125 -23.83 7.41 5.97
N LYS A 126 -24.88 8.17 5.63
CA LYS A 126 -25.66 7.95 4.39
C LYS A 126 -24.81 8.18 3.14
N MET A 127 -23.96 9.21 3.14
CA MET A 127 -23.06 9.47 2.00
C MET A 127 -21.99 8.39 1.86
N VAL A 128 -21.48 7.84 2.97
CA VAL A 128 -20.53 6.72 2.96
C VAL A 128 -21.17 5.46 2.38
N HIS A 129 -22.47 5.26 2.59
CA HIS A 129 -23.18 4.14 1.97
C HIS A 129 -23.11 4.19 0.43
N ASP A 130 -23.31 5.37 -0.14
CA ASP A 130 -23.26 5.60 -1.58
C ASP A 130 -21.81 5.61 -2.12
N LEU A 131 -20.86 6.06 -1.29
CA LEU A 131 -19.42 6.05 -1.61
C LEU A 131 -18.85 4.63 -1.79
N LYS A 132 -19.43 3.61 -1.13
CA LYS A 132 -18.96 2.22 -1.27
C LYS A 132 -18.97 1.74 -2.73
N PHE A 133 -20.00 2.08 -3.49
CA PHE A 133 -20.07 1.72 -4.91
C PHE A 133 -19.03 2.48 -5.73
N PHE A 134 -18.82 3.76 -5.42
CA PHE A 134 -17.80 4.58 -6.07
C PHE A 134 -16.39 4.04 -5.82
N MET A 135 -16.05 3.66 -4.58
CA MET A 135 -14.74 3.09 -4.26
C MET A 135 -14.50 1.76 -4.99
N LEU A 136 -15.53 0.91 -5.14
CA LEU A 136 -15.40 -0.33 -5.91
C LEU A 136 -15.06 -0.05 -7.38
N MET A 137 -15.78 0.89 -8.00
CA MET A 137 -15.50 1.26 -9.40
C MET A 137 -14.11 1.88 -9.54
N SER A 138 -13.72 2.76 -8.62
CA SER A 138 -12.38 3.38 -8.61
C SER A 138 -11.28 2.32 -8.43
N PHE A 139 -11.48 1.33 -7.56
CA PHE A 139 -10.54 0.23 -7.37
C PHE A 139 -10.32 -0.57 -8.65
N VAL A 140 -11.38 -0.88 -9.40
CA VAL A 140 -11.27 -1.55 -10.71
C VAL A 140 -10.45 -0.73 -11.70
N PHE A 141 -10.64 0.59 -11.75
CA PHE A 141 -9.84 1.46 -12.61
C PHE A 141 -8.36 1.49 -12.20
N ILE A 142 -8.08 1.59 -10.90
CA ILE A 142 -6.71 1.57 -10.38
C ILE A 142 -6.05 0.23 -10.69
N LEU A 143 -6.75 -0.89 -10.55
CA LEU A 143 -6.22 -2.21 -10.91
C LEU A 143 -5.94 -2.31 -12.42
N ALA A 144 -6.84 -1.84 -13.29
CA ALA A 144 -6.63 -1.89 -14.73
C ALA A 144 -5.41 -1.05 -15.17
N PHE A 145 -5.27 0.15 -14.60
CA PHE A 145 -4.10 0.99 -14.80
C PHE A 145 -2.84 0.34 -14.23
N GLY A 146 -2.92 -0.22 -13.01
CA GLY A 146 -1.81 -0.89 -12.34
C GLY A 146 -1.29 -2.08 -13.13
N VAL A 147 -2.16 -2.93 -13.66
CA VAL A 147 -1.79 -4.08 -14.51
C VAL A 147 -1.16 -3.60 -15.82
N SER A 148 -1.73 -2.57 -16.45
CA SER A 148 -1.21 -2.04 -17.72
C SER A 148 0.16 -1.38 -17.54
N PHE A 149 0.32 -0.56 -16.51
CA PHE A 149 1.58 0.10 -16.16
C PHE A 149 2.65 -0.93 -15.77
N TYR A 150 2.27 -1.92 -14.96
CA TYR A 150 3.17 -3.02 -14.60
C TYR A 150 3.65 -3.80 -15.82
N SER A 151 2.75 -4.12 -16.77
CA SER A 151 3.13 -4.81 -18.02
C SER A 151 4.03 -3.98 -18.92
N LEU A 152 3.91 -2.64 -18.88
CA LEU A 152 4.72 -1.74 -19.69
C LEU A 152 6.13 -1.57 -19.08
N VAL A 153 6.21 -1.40 -17.76
CA VAL A 153 7.49 -1.22 -17.05
C VAL A 153 8.23 -2.53 -16.86
N PHE A 154 7.53 -3.61 -16.49
CA PHE A 154 8.09 -4.93 -16.23
C PHE A 154 7.57 -5.93 -17.26
N GLY A 155 8.15 -5.89 -18.46
CA GLY A 155 7.85 -6.85 -19.52
C GLY A 155 8.05 -8.31 -19.06
N VAL A 156 7.05 -9.16 -19.34
CA VAL A 156 6.99 -10.64 -19.14
C VAL A 156 7.84 -11.17 -17.98
N GLN A 157 7.72 -10.60 -16.78
CA GLN A 157 8.17 -11.27 -15.56
C GLN A 157 6.99 -12.06 -14.97
N GLN A 158 7.23 -13.35 -14.76
CA GLN A 158 6.28 -14.28 -14.14
C GLN A 158 5.85 -13.71 -12.79
N PHE A 159 4.54 -13.65 -12.58
CA PHE A 159 3.90 -13.08 -11.40
C PHE A 159 4.26 -13.94 -10.17
N ILE A 160 5.34 -13.57 -9.48
CA ILE A 160 5.79 -14.23 -8.26
C ILE A 160 5.46 -13.29 -7.10
N TRP A 161 4.80 -13.83 -6.07
CA TRP A 161 4.41 -13.26 -4.77
C TRP A 161 5.47 -12.38 -4.05
N HIS A 162 6.70 -12.33 -4.55
CA HIS A 162 7.76 -11.43 -4.13
C HIS A 162 7.58 -9.98 -4.64
N LEU A 163 6.69 -9.75 -5.62
CA LEU A 163 6.44 -8.41 -6.16
C LEU A 163 5.79 -7.47 -5.14
N SER A 164 4.97 -7.97 -4.20
CA SER A 164 4.38 -7.10 -3.19
C SER A 164 5.44 -6.51 -2.25
N GLN A 165 6.44 -7.32 -1.86
CA GLN A 165 7.55 -6.84 -1.04
C GLN A 165 8.50 -5.93 -1.84
N ALA A 166 8.73 -6.26 -3.12
CA ALA A 166 9.54 -5.43 -4.01
C ALA A 166 8.88 -4.09 -4.35
N LEU A 167 7.55 -4.01 -4.43
CA LEU A 167 6.81 -2.77 -4.69
C LEU A 167 6.89 -1.81 -3.51
N GLU A 168 6.78 -2.34 -2.28
CA GLU A 168 6.88 -1.56 -1.05
C GLU A 168 8.30 -0.98 -0.85
N THR A 169 9.33 -1.79 -1.16
CA THR A 169 10.72 -1.28 -1.20
C THR A 169 10.97 -0.37 -2.39
N PHE A 170 10.31 -0.55 -3.53
CA PHE A 170 10.46 0.32 -4.69
C PHE A 170 9.84 1.70 -4.45
N GLU A 171 8.65 1.81 -3.85
CA GLU A 171 8.02 3.11 -3.57
C GLU A 171 8.88 3.95 -2.61
N GLU A 172 9.43 3.35 -1.55
CA GLU A 172 10.32 4.04 -0.61
C GLU A 172 11.62 4.51 -1.27
N ASN A 173 12.24 3.66 -2.09
CA ASN A 173 13.47 4.00 -2.81
C ASN A 173 13.24 4.98 -3.97
N PHE A 174 12.07 4.93 -4.61
CA PHE A 174 11.67 5.84 -5.69
C PHE A 174 11.44 7.25 -5.13
N LYS A 175 10.71 7.40 -4.02
CA LYS A 175 10.53 8.69 -3.32
C LYS A 175 11.85 9.29 -2.84
N ALA A 176 12.76 8.46 -2.35
CA ALA A 176 14.08 8.90 -1.89
C ALA A 176 14.96 9.37 -3.06
N ASN A 177 14.88 8.69 -4.21
CA ASN A 177 15.63 9.06 -5.40
C ASN A 177 15.02 10.27 -6.12
N GLU A 178 13.70 10.43 -6.20
CA GLU A 178 13.03 11.57 -6.84
C GLU A 178 13.39 12.91 -6.18
N LEU A 179 13.57 12.93 -4.86
CA LEU A 179 14.11 14.08 -4.10
C LEU A 179 15.59 14.42 -4.42
N SER A 180 16.32 13.51 -5.07
CA SER A 180 17.73 13.67 -5.45
C SER A 180 17.95 13.88 -6.95
N LEU A 181 16.91 13.74 -7.77
CA LEU A 181 17.00 13.67 -9.23
C LEU A 181 16.81 15.03 -9.95
N ASP A 182 16.68 16.15 -9.24
CA ASP A 182 16.37 17.45 -9.88
C ASP A 182 17.57 18.18 -10.53
N ASP A 183 18.82 17.67 -10.43
CA ASP A 183 19.98 18.45 -10.95
C ASP A 183 21.10 17.64 -11.64
N LYS A 184 21.08 16.29 -11.63
CA LYS A 184 22.19 15.47 -12.18
C LYS A 184 21.79 14.27 -13.05
N SER A 185 20.51 14.10 -13.32
CA SER A 185 19.94 12.84 -13.82
C SER A 185 19.63 12.87 -15.31
N ILE A 186 19.28 14.04 -15.84
CA ILE A 186 18.86 14.18 -17.24
C ILE A 186 20.01 13.78 -18.17
N THR A 187 21.26 14.02 -17.80
CA THR A 187 22.47 13.57 -18.52
C THR A 187 22.88 12.11 -18.26
N LYS A 188 22.36 11.46 -17.22
CA LYS A 188 22.63 10.02 -16.94
C LYS A 188 21.58 9.08 -17.52
N ILE A 189 20.36 9.56 -17.72
CA ILE A 189 19.27 8.75 -18.31
C ILE A 189 19.59 8.44 -19.77
N GLU A 190 20.12 9.42 -20.52
CA GLU A 190 20.61 9.21 -21.90
C GLU A 190 21.75 8.18 -22.00
N THR A 191 22.57 8.01 -20.96
CA THR A 191 23.72 7.07 -20.97
C THR A 191 23.41 5.71 -20.37
N THR A 192 22.28 5.55 -19.66
CA THR A 192 21.93 4.29 -18.99
C THR A 192 20.95 3.44 -19.80
N GLU A 193 20.16 4.04 -20.68
CA GLU A 193 19.29 3.32 -21.62
C GLU A 193 20.10 2.51 -22.65
N ASP A 194 21.26 3.02 -23.05
CA ASP A 194 22.23 2.32 -23.92
C ASP A 194 22.98 1.20 -23.18
N ALA A 195 23.23 1.34 -21.87
CA ALA A 195 24.08 0.44 -21.10
C ALA A 195 23.36 -0.85 -20.64
N TYR A 196 22.07 -0.77 -20.30
CA TYR A 196 21.33 -1.92 -19.76
C TYR A 196 20.99 -2.98 -20.83
N GLY A 197 20.74 -2.55 -22.08
CA GLY A 197 20.53 -3.47 -23.20
C GLY A 197 21.79 -4.24 -23.59
N ASP A 198 22.96 -3.60 -23.48
CA ASP A 198 24.23 -4.20 -23.88
C ASP A 198 24.76 -5.22 -22.85
N GLU A 199 24.55 -5.01 -21.54
CA GLU A 199 25.02 -5.94 -20.50
C GLU A 199 24.29 -7.29 -20.54
N VAL A 200 22.97 -7.28 -20.75
CA VAL A 200 22.18 -8.50 -20.93
C VAL A 200 22.63 -9.25 -22.20
N TYR A 201 22.84 -8.52 -23.30
CA TYR A 201 23.32 -9.07 -24.57
C TYR A 201 24.71 -9.74 -24.44
N TYR A 202 25.64 -9.11 -23.72
CA TYR A 202 26.96 -9.70 -23.45
C TYR A 202 26.90 -10.99 -22.64
N ASN A 203 25.99 -11.06 -21.66
CA ASN A 203 25.82 -12.26 -20.83
C ASN A 203 25.21 -13.44 -21.62
N TYR A 204 24.28 -13.17 -22.54
CA TYR A 204 23.74 -14.20 -23.45
C TYR A 204 24.81 -14.73 -24.43
N LEU A 205 25.61 -13.85 -25.06
CA LEU A 205 26.69 -14.26 -25.96
C LEU A 205 27.79 -15.06 -25.25
N LYS A 206 28.07 -14.74 -23.97
CA LYS A 206 29.02 -15.48 -23.14
C LYS A 206 28.53 -16.90 -22.83
N GLN A 207 27.22 -17.09 -22.72
CA GLN A 207 26.60 -18.39 -22.50
C GLN A 207 26.60 -19.25 -23.77
N GLU A 208 26.32 -18.67 -24.94
CA GLU A 208 26.39 -19.41 -26.23
C GLU A 208 27.84 -19.74 -26.65
N ARG A 209 28.83 -18.88 -26.34
CA ARG A 209 30.25 -19.21 -26.58
C ARG A 209 30.70 -20.47 -25.83
N LYS A 210 30.20 -20.68 -24.60
CA LYS A 210 30.50 -21.89 -23.82
C LYS A 210 29.95 -23.17 -24.46
N LEU A 211 28.88 -23.09 -25.24
CA LEU A 211 28.32 -24.23 -25.98
C LEU A 211 29.12 -24.56 -27.25
N LEU A 212 29.94 -23.62 -27.75
CA LEU A 212 30.86 -23.85 -28.87
C LEU A 212 32.21 -24.45 -28.44
N ASP A 213 32.61 -24.30 -27.17
CA ASP A 213 33.89 -24.79 -26.62
C ASP A 213 33.82 -26.25 -26.10
N GLU A 214 32.70 -26.96 -26.31
CA GLU A 214 32.51 -28.34 -25.85
C GLU A 214 33.30 -29.33 -26.75
N PRO A 215 34.16 -30.21 -26.20
CA PRO A 215 35.23 -30.89 -26.95
C PRO A 215 34.79 -32.04 -27.89
N ASP A 216 33.50 -32.20 -28.15
CA ASP A 216 32.93 -33.38 -28.84
C ASP A 216 31.84 -33.01 -29.86
N LEU A 217 32.09 -31.96 -30.67
CA LEU A 217 31.16 -31.49 -31.71
C LEU A 217 31.70 -31.69 -33.13
N ASP A 218 30.96 -32.46 -33.94
CA ASP A 218 31.20 -32.66 -35.37
C ASP A 218 31.16 -31.31 -36.15
N GLU A 219 32.03 -31.14 -37.15
CA GLU A 219 32.13 -29.91 -37.97
C GLU A 219 30.79 -29.46 -38.58
N GLU A 220 29.92 -30.41 -38.93
CA GLU A 220 28.59 -30.16 -39.48
C GLU A 220 27.63 -29.56 -38.43
N ARG A 221 27.73 -29.99 -37.16
CA ARG A 221 26.95 -29.44 -36.05
C ARG A 221 27.42 -28.02 -35.71
N VAL A 222 28.71 -27.75 -35.78
CA VAL A 222 29.28 -26.41 -35.56
C VAL A 222 28.75 -25.41 -36.60
N GLN A 223 28.70 -25.79 -37.88
CA GLN A 223 28.14 -24.93 -38.93
C GLN A 223 26.63 -24.67 -38.74
N SER A 224 25.85 -25.70 -38.39
CA SER A 224 24.42 -25.54 -38.12
C SER A 224 24.14 -24.66 -36.90
N LEU A 225 25.00 -24.72 -35.87
CA LEU A 225 24.92 -23.87 -34.69
C LEU A 225 25.26 -22.42 -35.02
N GLN A 226 26.32 -22.19 -35.80
CA GLN A 226 26.70 -20.85 -36.25
C GLN A 226 25.59 -20.19 -37.08
N GLU A 227 24.95 -20.93 -37.98
CA GLU A 227 23.83 -20.41 -38.78
C GLU A 227 22.60 -20.09 -37.92
N ASN A 228 22.29 -20.97 -36.96
CA ASN A 228 21.19 -20.74 -36.01
C ASN A 228 21.44 -19.52 -35.11
N ILE A 229 22.67 -19.32 -34.66
CA ILE A 229 23.08 -18.15 -33.87
C ILE A 229 22.99 -16.89 -34.73
N LEU A 230 23.51 -16.91 -35.96
CA LEU A 230 23.44 -15.77 -36.88
C LEU A 230 21.99 -15.36 -37.18
N ASN A 231 21.10 -16.33 -37.39
CA ASN A 231 19.67 -16.11 -37.61
C ASN A 231 18.96 -15.60 -36.35
N ARG A 232 19.47 -15.86 -35.15
CA ARG A 232 18.95 -15.30 -33.90
C ARG A 232 19.45 -13.88 -33.66
N ILE A 233 20.74 -13.61 -33.90
CA ILE A 233 21.32 -12.25 -33.84
C ILE A 233 20.59 -11.31 -34.80
N ARG A 234 20.36 -11.74 -36.04
CA ARG A 234 19.61 -10.95 -37.03
C ARG A 234 18.17 -10.65 -36.59
N ARG A 235 17.52 -11.61 -35.90
CA ARG A 235 16.17 -11.40 -35.34
C ARG A 235 16.18 -10.40 -34.20
N LEU A 236 17.17 -10.47 -33.31
CA LEU A 236 17.32 -9.53 -32.19
C LEU A 236 17.63 -8.12 -32.70
N GLU A 237 18.48 -7.98 -33.71
CA GLU A 237 18.79 -6.68 -34.32
C GLU A 237 17.55 -6.03 -34.95
N ASN A 238 16.73 -6.82 -35.64
CA ASN A 238 15.44 -6.36 -36.16
C ASN A 238 14.49 -5.93 -35.03
N HIS A 239 14.47 -6.66 -33.91
CA HIS A 239 13.65 -6.30 -32.74
C HIS A 239 14.12 -4.98 -32.10
N LYS A 240 15.44 -4.75 -31.99
CA LYS A 240 16.03 -3.50 -31.50
C LYS A 240 15.64 -2.31 -32.40
N ARG A 241 15.66 -2.50 -33.73
CA ARG A 241 15.20 -1.48 -34.68
C ARG A 241 13.70 -1.16 -34.54
N LEU A 242 12.86 -2.16 -34.31
CA LEU A 242 11.43 -1.97 -34.10
C LEU A 242 11.13 -1.17 -32.83
N ILE A 243 11.83 -1.48 -31.73
CA ILE A 243 11.69 -0.75 -30.47
C ILE A 243 12.16 0.70 -30.61
N SER A 244 13.33 0.92 -31.22
CA SER A 244 13.85 2.26 -31.49
C SER A 244 12.88 3.09 -32.36
N ASN A 245 12.29 2.49 -33.39
CA ASN A 245 11.28 3.16 -34.21
C ASN A 245 9.99 3.45 -33.42
N GLN A 246 9.55 2.57 -32.52
CA GLN A 246 8.38 2.86 -31.67
C GLN A 246 8.67 3.96 -30.65
N GLN A 247 9.87 4.01 -30.07
CA GLN A 247 10.28 5.10 -29.19
C GLN A 247 10.32 6.44 -29.95
N ALA A 248 10.86 6.46 -31.17
CA ALA A 248 10.85 7.66 -32.01
C ALA A 248 9.43 8.17 -32.30
N ILE A 249 8.50 7.27 -32.65
CA ILE A 249 7.09 7.63 -32.89
C ILE A 249 6.42 8.15 -31.61
N THR A 250 6.74 7.58 -30.46
CA THR A 250 6.14 7.97 -29.17
C THR A 250 6.66 9.34 -28.71
N CYS A 251 7.95 9.62 -28.90
CA CYS A 251 8.54 10.93 -28.63
C CYS A 251 7.96 12.01 -29.55
N ASP A 252 7.80 11.73 -30.84
CA ASP A 252 7.21 12.66 -31.81
C ASP A 252 5.74 13.00 -31.46
N TYR A 253 4.97 11.99 -31.01
CA TYR A 253 3.61 12.20 -30.50
C TYR A 253 3.57 13.05 -29.23
N LEU A 254 4.49 12.84 -28.29
CA LEU A 254 4.56 13.63 -27.06
C LEU A 254 4.98 15.07 -27.33
N GLU A 255 5.90 15.29 -28.27
CA GLU A 255 6.33 16.64 -28.68
C GLU A 255 5.19 17.40 -29.37
N HIS A 256 4.42 16.74 -30.23
CA HIS A 256 3.23 17.33 -30.87
C HIS A 256 2.13 17.68 -29.85
N LEU A 257 1.92 16.84 -28.82
CA LEU A 257 0.96 17.12 -27.75
C LEU A 257 1.40 18.29 -26.85
N ILE A 258 2.70 18.46 -26.62
CA ILE A 258 3.26 19.60 -25.88
C ILE A 258 3.13 20.89 -26.68
N ASP A 259 3.32 20.85 -28.01
CA ASP A 259 3.20 22.03 -28.86
C ASP A 259 1.73 22.47 -29.05
N ASP A 260 0.81 21.50 -29.14
CA ASP A 260 -0.64 21.76 -29.10
C ASP A 260 -1.08 22.37 -27.76
N SER A 261 -0.47 21.96 -26.63
CA SER A 261 -0.78 22.55 -25.32
C SER A 261 -0.28 24.00 -25.21
N LYS A 262 0.90 24.32 -25.78
CA LYS A 262 1.46 25.68 -25.79
C LYS A 262 0.68 26.62 -26.69
N THR A 263 0.26 26.18 -27.86
CA THR A 263 -0.55 26.99 -28.80
C THR A 263 -1.95 27.28 -28.27
N ASN A 264 -2.59 26.33 -27.57
CA ASN A 264 -3.90 26.55 -26.95
C ASN A 264 -3.84 27.52 -25.75
N ASN A 265 -2.78 27.43 -24.92
CA ASN A 265 -2.55 28.40 -23.84
C ASN A 265 -2.20 29.79 -24.39
N GLY A 266 -1.45 29.89 -25.49
CA GLY A 266 -1.16 31.15 -26.18
C GLY A 266 -2.41 31.84 -26.76
N LYS A 267 -3.40 31.07 -27.23
CA LYS A 267 -4.71 31.60 -27.67
C LYS A 267 -5.58 32.09 -26.51
N ARG A 268 -5.51 31.43 -25.34
CA ARG A 268 -6.27 31.84 -24.14
C ARG A 268 -5.78 33.15 -23.53
N ILE A 269 -4.49 33.45 -23.62
CA ILE A 269 -3.88 34.68 -23.06
C ILE A 269 -4.14 35.90 -23.96
N LYS A 270 -4.43 35.73 -25.25
CA LYS A 270 -4.77 36.83 -26.18
C LYS A 270 -6.26 37.21 -26.21
N LEU A 271 -7.11 36.50 -25.46
CA LEU A 271 -8.56 36.72 -25.39
C LEU A 271 -9.05 37.22 -24.02
N SER A 272 -8.13 37.67 -23.15
CA SER A 272 -8.45 38.33 -21.87
C SER A 272 -7.94 39.76 -21.84
#